data_AF-A0A2P7B710-F1
#
_entry.id   AF-A0A2P7B710-F1
#
_cell.length_a   1.000
_cell.length_b   1.000
_cell.length_c   1.000
_cell.angle_alpha   90.00
_cell.angle_beta   90.00
_cell.angle_gamma   90.00
#
_symmetry.space_group_name_H-M   'P 1'
#
loop_
_entity.id
_entity.type
_entity.pdbx_description
1 polymer ?
#
loop_
_entity_poly.entity_id
_entity_poly.type
_entity_poly.pdbx_seq_one_letter_code
_entity_poly.pdbx_strand_id
1 'polypeptide(L)'
;MGATPVLELPADVVGGRAVYAKLEKYNPYSSIKDRIAWYMLAGAETRGQLVSGGTVIEATSGNTGIAFAGFARARGYRCIIVLPDSASKERIELLKFFGAELELTPSEAGYTAAIEKAEQLRDATPGAWFACQHENADNVLAHYETTGPELWRDLAGKIDTLVCGVGTGGTISGTGKYLKEQNPDIKIVAVEPERSAVLSGNPGGIHRIPGLNGGFVAETTDRTLIDEIITVADEDAWAMAKKLASAGIFVGISSGAVAHVCRAIRQRSTSGEGRIATIFPDSGERYVSLLSA
;
A
#
# COMPACT_ATOMS: atom_id res chain seq x y z
N MET A 1 2.18 -3.93 15.32
CA MET A 1 2.29 -3.85 13.84
C MET A 1 3.34 -2.83 13.48
N GLY A 2 4.19 -3.08 12.49
CA GLY A 2 5.29 -2.18 12.13
C GLY A 2 6.64 -2.56 12.72
N ALA A 3 7.47 -1.55 13.01
CA ALA A 3 8.89 -1.69 13.35
C ALA A 3 9.69 -2.52 12.32
N THR A 4 9.30 -2.42 11.05
CA THR A 4 9.93 -3.15 9.94
C THR A 4 11.34 -2.61 9.66
N PRO A 5 12.29 -3.41 9.16
CA PRO A 5 13.64 -2.94 8.93
C PRO A 5 13.72 -1.93 7.79
N VAL A 6 14.72 -1.05 7.88
CA VAL A 6 15.14 -0.16 6.78
C VAL A 6 16.43 -0.72 6.18
N LEU A 7 16.48 -0.80 4.86
CA LEU A 7 17.62 -1.32 4.10
C LEU A 7 18.17 -0.24 3.16
N GLU A 8 19.47 0.04 3.20
CA GLU A 8 20.12 0.80 2.13
C GLU A 8 20.15 -0.05 0.85
N LEU A 9 19.59 0.48 -0.23
CA LEU A 9 19.54 -0.23 -1.51
C LEU A 9 20.92 -0.26 -2.18
N PRO A 10 21.27 -1.37 -2.87
CA PRO A 10 22.55 -1.49 -3.56
C PRO A 10 22.75 -0.38 -4.60
N ALA A 11 23.91 0.28 -4.55
CA ALA A 11 24.17 1.47 -5.35
C ALA A 11 24.17 1.20 -6.86
N ASP A 12 24.55 -0.01 -7.28
CA ASP A 12 24.48 -0.49 -8.66
C ASP A 12 23.03 -0.70 -9.13
N VAL A 13 22.11 -0.99 -8.20
CA VAL A 13 20.68 -1.12 -8.48
C VAL A 13 20.05 0.25 -8.73
N VAL A 14 20.25 1.19 -7.80
CA VAL A 14 19.57 2.50 -7.77
C VAL A 14 20.42 3.67 -8.28
N GLY A 15 21.61 3.41 -8.83
CA GLY A 15 22.44 4.43 -9.48
C GLY A 15 23.15 5.40 -8.51
N GLY A 16 23.31 5.03 -7.24
CA GLY A 16 23.98 5.84 -6.22
C GLY A 16 23.71 5.36 -4.80
N ARG A 17 24.35 5.98 -3.81
CA ARG A 17 24.17 5.64 -2.37
C ARG A 17 22.98 6.36 -1.75
N ALA A 18 22.72 6.09 -0.47
CA ALA A 18 21.77 6.84 0.36
C ALA A 18 20.31 6.80 -0.15
N VAL A 19 19.90 5.64 -0.67
CA VAL A 19 18.49 5.33 -0.92
C VAL A 19 18.10 4.20 0.02
N TYR A 20 17.10 4.43 0.85
CA TYR A 20 16.72 3.55 1.95
C TYR A 20 15.28 3.08 1.78
N ALA A 21 15.07 1.77 1.76
CA ALA A 21 13.75 1.17 1.64
C ALA A 21 13.26 0.61 3.00
N LYS A 22 12.07 1.02 3.42
CA LYS A 22 11.33 0.41 4.53
C LYS A 22 10.68 -0.89 4.04
N LEU A 23 11.06 -2.02 4.62
CA LEU A 23 10.69 -3.35 4.12
C LEU A 23 9.41 -3.87 4.78
N GLU A 24 8.25 -3.47 4.25
CA GLU A 24 6.94 -3.80 4.84
C GLU A 24 6.53 -5.27 4.68
N LYS A 25 7.31 -6.05 3.92
CA LYS A 25 7.18 -7.51 3.85
C LYS A 25 7.45 -8.24 5.18
N TYR A 26 8.03 -7.58 6.17
CA TYR A 26 8.31 -8.16 7.49
C TYR A 26 7.18 -7.96 8.50
N ASN A 27 6.05 -7.38 8.08
CA ASN A 27 4.82 -7.48 8.84
C ASN A 27 4.26 -8.93 8.84
N PRO A 28 3.38 -9.33 9.79
CA PRO A 28 2.95 -10.71 10.00
C PRO A 28 2.29 -11.39 8.78
N TYR A 29 1.52 -10.64 8.01
CA TYR A 29 0.94 -11.04 6.72
C TYR A 29 1.69 -10.37 5.56
N SER A 30 3.00 -10.16 5.73
CA SER A 30 3.96 -9.80 4.70
C SER A 30 3.58 -8.60 3.82
N SER A 31 2.89 -7.61 4.38
CA SER A 31 2.56 -6.40 3.65
C SER A 31 2.37 -5.17 4.55
N ILE A 32 2.43 -4.00 3.93
CA ILE A 32 2.10 -2.72 4.57
C ILE A 32 0.65 -2.64 5.04
N LYS A 33 -0.25 -3.41 4.41
CA LYS A 33 -1.69 -3.34 4.70
C LYS A 33 -2.04 -3.89 6.08
N ASP A 34 -1.13 -4.64 6.67
CA ASP A 34 -1.25 -5.11 8.03
C ASP A 34 -1.32 -3.96 9.04
N ARG A 35 -0.62 -2.85 8.78
CA ARG A 35 -0.68 -1.64 9.62
C ARG A 35 -2.08 -1.06 9.63
N ILE A 36 -2.64 -0.86 8.44
CA ILE A 36 -3.94 -0.18 8.30
C ILE A 36 -5.07 -1.06 8.80
N ALA A 37 -5.03 -2.37 8.57
CA ALA A 37 -6.04 -3.30 9.06
C ALA A 37 -6.05 -3.32 10.60
N TRP A 38 -4.88 -3.34 11.23
CA TRP A 38 -4.76 -3.26 12.69
C TRP A 38 -5.35 -1.97 13.26
N TYR A 39 -4.99 -0.83 12.66
CA TYR A 39 -5.46 0.48 13.09
C TYR A 39 -6.96 0.68 12.88
N MET A 40 -7.49 0.34 11.71
CA MET A 40 -8.91 0.49 11.42
C MET A 40 -9.78 -0.42 12.31
N LEU A 41 -9.35 -1.66 12.59
CA LEU A 41 -10.05 -2.53 13.54
C LEU A 41 -10.06 -1.96 14.95
N ALA A 42 -8.89 -1.54 15.47
CA ALA A 42 -8.78 -0.95 16.79
C ALA A 42 -9.57 0.36 16.93
N GLY A 43 -9.57 1.18 15.89
CA GLY A 43 -10.36 2.41 15.82
C GLY A 43 -11.86 2.12 15.83
N ALA A 44 -12.32 1.15 15.03
CA ALA A 44 -13.73 0.76 14.98
C ALA A 44 -14.22 0.19 16.33
N GLU A 45 -13.40 -0.62 17.00
CA GLU A 45 -13.65 -1.11 18.36
C GLU A 45 -13.78 0.04 19.35
N THR A 46 -12.81 0.96 19.35
CA THR A 46 -12.76 2.11 20.27
C THR A 46 -13.97 3.02 20.09
N ARG A 47 -14.43 3.22 18.84
CA ARG A 47 -15.61 4.02 18.51
C ARG A 47 -16.93 3.26 18.68
N GLY A 48 -16.92 1.98 19.06
CA GLY A 48 -18.11 1.15 19.20
C GLY A 48 -18.80 0.80 17.88
N GLN A 49 -18.13 0.99 16.73
CA GLN A 49 -18.62 0.67 15.40
C GLN A 49 -18.53 -0.84 15.11
N LEU A 50 -17.54 -1.50 15.71
CA LEU A 50 -17.35 -2.95 15.64
C LEU A 50 -17.43 -3.53 17.06
N VAL A 51 -18.48 -4.30 17.32
CA VAL A 51 -18.73 -4.94 18.62
C VAL A 51 -18.20 -6.38 18.63
N SER A 52 -17.95 -6.94 19.82
CA SER A 52 -17.46 -8.33 19.97
C SER A 52 -18.33 -9.33 19.19
N GLY A 53 -17.69 -10.20 18.41
CA GLY A 53 -18.38 -11.16 17.53
C GLY A 53 -19.03 -10.54 16.28
N GLY A 54 -18.86 -9.24 16.05
CA GLY A 54 -19.35 -8.53 14.87
C GLY A 54 -18.71 -8.98 13.56
N THR A 55 -19.15 -8.37 12.46
CA THR A 55 -18.69 -8.71 11.10
C THR A 55 -17.86 -7.59 10.51
N VAL A 56 -16.66 -7.90 10.02
CA VAL A 56 -15.81 -6.99 9.24
C VAL A 56 -16.07 -7.25 7.77
N ILE A 57 -16.34 -6.19 7.02
CA ILE A 57 -16.54 -6.23 5.57
C ILE A 57 -15.49 -5.34 4.92
N GLU A 58 -14.90 -5.78 3.80
CA GLU A 58 -14.05 -4.93 2.96
C GLU A 58 -14.14 -5.35 1.48
N ALA A 59 -14.17 -4.35 0.59
CA ALA A 59 -14.09 -4.55 -0.85
C ALA A 59 -12.63 -4.49 -1.31
N THR A 60 -12.00 -5.63 -1.57
CA THR A 60 -10.59 -5.67 -2.00
C THR A 60 -10.16 -7.05 -2.51
N SER A 61 -9.37 -7.06 -3.59
CA SER A 61 -8.65 -8.26 -4.07
C SER A 61 -7.18 -8.28 -3.66
N GLY A 62 -6.73 -7.29 -2.87
CA GLY A 62 -5.33 -7.06 -2.55
C GLY A 62 -4.91 -7.50 -1.15
N ASN A 63 -3.73 -7.03 -0.73
CA ASN A 63 -3.16 -7.34 0.59
C ASN A 63 -4.06 -6.91 1.76
N THR A 64 -4.92 -5.91 1.58
CA THR A 64 -5.85 -5.44 2.62
C THR A 64 -6.82 -6.54 3.05
N GLY A 65 -7.33 -7.33 2.10
CA GLY A 65 -8.25 -8.43 2.42
C GLY A 65 -7.57 -9.52 3.22
N ILE A 66 -6.31 -9.82 2.89
CA ILE A 66 -5.50 -10.82 3.61
C ILE A 66 -5.26 -10.36 5.06
N ALA A 67 -4.87 -9.09 5.23
CA ALA A 67 -4.65 -8.51 6.55
C ALA A 67 -5.92 -8.51 7.40
N PHE A 68 -7.07 -8.10 6.82
CA PHE A 68 -8.35 -8.16 7.53
C PHE A 68 -8.75 -9.58 7.87
N ALA A 69 -8.69 -10.52 6.92
CA ALA A 69 -9.04 -11.92 7.17
C ALA A 69 -8.26 -12.49 8.36
N GLY A 70 -6.95 -12.27 8.38
CA GLY A 70 -6.09 -12.74 9.47
C GLY A 70 -6.37 -12.06 10.81
N PHE A 71 -6.43 -10.72 10.85
CA PHE A 71 -6.64 -10.01 12.12
C PHE A 71 -8.07 -10.10 12.66
N ALA A 72 -9.08 -10.10 11.78
CA ALA A 72 -10.47 -10.29 12.17
C ALA A 72 -10.64 -11.66 12.86
N ARG A 73 -10.10 -12.72 12.25
CA ARG A 73 -10.10 -14.06 12.86
C ARG A 73 -9.39 -14.08 14.21
N ALA A 74 -8.21 -13.48 14.31
CA ALA A 74 -7.45 -13.43 15.57
C ALA A 74 -8.19 -12.69 16.69
N ARG A 75 -9.07 -11.74 16.33
CA ARG A 75 -9.90 -10.95 17.27
C ARG A 75 -11.31 -11.52 17.48
N GLY A 76 -11.64 -12.64 16.84
CA GLY A 76 -12.95 -13.29 16.97
C GLY A 76 -14.08 -12.62 16.17
N TYR A 77 -13.74 -11.89 15.11
CA TYR A 77 -14.73 -11.33 14.18
C TYR A 77 -14.97 -12.25 12.99
N ARG A 78 -16.21 -12.24 12.50
CA ARG A 78 -16.52 -12.73 11.16
C ARG A 78 -15.92 -11.77 10.14
N CYS A 79 -15.40 -12.28 9.03
CA CYS A 79 -14.82 -11.45 7.97
C CYS A 79 -15.40 -11.83 6.62
N ILE A 80 -15.92 -10.83 5.88
CA ILE A 80 -16.41 -10.98 4.52
C ILE A 80 -15.55 -10.09 3.61
N ILE A 81 -14.91 -10.69 2.61
CA ILE A 81 -14.14 -9.96 1.60
C ILE A 81 -14.91 -10.00 0.28
N VAL A 82 -15.22 -8.82 -0.24
CA VAL A 82 -15.82 -8.66 -1.56
C VAL A 82 -14.72 -8.45 -2.60
N LEU A 83 -14.66 -9.28 -3.62
CA LEU A 83 -13.60 -9.24 -4.62
C LEU A 83 -14.09 -9.69 -6.01
N PRO A 84 -13.47 -9.19 -7.10
CA PRO A 84 -13.81 -9.63 -8.45
C PRO A 84 -13.55 -11.13 -8.67
N ASP A 85 -14.34 -11.77 -9.51
CA ASP A 85 -14.20 -13.18 -9.92
C ASP A 85 -12.93 -13.50 -10.73
N SER A 86 -12.21 -12.48 -11.21
CA SER A 86 -10.86 -12.60 -11.80
C SER A 86 -9.74 -12.72 -10.77
N ALA A 87 -10.04 -12.65 -9.47
CA ALA A 87 -9.04 -12.86 -8.43
C ALA A 87 -8.36 -14.24 -8.58
N SER A 88 -7.04 -14.28 -8.41
CA SER A 88 -6.29 -15.52 -8.61
C SER A 88 -6.69 -16.60 -7.59
N LYS A 89 -6.55 -17.87 -7.99
CA LYS A 89 -6.87 -19.01 -7.12
C LYS A 89 -6.09 -18.96 -5.82
N GLU A 90 -4.81 -18.61 -5.88
CA GLU A 90 -3.93 -18.52 -4.72
C GLU A 90 -4.42 -17.46 -3.72
N ARG A 91 -4.94 -16.33 -4.20
CA ARG A 91 -5.52 -15.30 -3.33
C ARG A 91 -6.80 -15.77 -2.67
N ILE A 92 -7.70 -16.39 -3.44
CA ILE A 92 -8.96 -16.96 -2.92
C ILE A 92 -8.66 -17.99 -1.82
N GLU A 93 -7.75 -18.92 -2.08
CA GLU A 93 -7.40 -19.96 -1.12
C GLU A 93 -6.71 -19.41 0.13
N LEU A 94 -5.85 -18.39 -0.01
CA LEU A 94 -5.23 -17.73 1.13
C LEU A 94 -6.25 -17.01 2.02
N LEU A 95 -7.23 -16.31 1.43
CA LEU A 95 -8.30 -15.65 2.20
C LEU A 95 -9.17 -16.67 2.94
N LYS A 96 -9.58 -17.75 2.27
CA LYS A 96 -10.34 -18.85 2.89
C LYS A 96 -9.54 -19.54 4.00
N PHE A 97 -8.23 -19.72 3.83
CA PHE A 97 -7.37 -20.28 4.86
C PHE A 97 -7.42 -19.44 6.15
N PHE A 98 -7.40 -18.11 6.01
CA PHE A 98 -7.61 -17.19 7.12
C PHE A 98 -9.06 -17.10 7.61
N GLY A 99 -9.98 -17.86 7.03
CA GLY A 99 -11.37 -17.95 7.47
C GLY A 99 -12.26 -16.81 6.97
N ALA A 100 -11.85 -16.08 5.94
CA ALA A 100 -12.72 -15.11 5.30
C ALA A 100 -13.79 -15.79 4.46
N GLU A 101 -15.01 -15.30 4.58
CA GLU A 101 -16.08 -15.54 3.62
C GLU A 101 -15.86 -14.63 2.41
N LEU A 102 -16.12 -15.16 1.21
CA LEU A 102 -15.86 -14.44 -0.03
C LEU A 102 -17.15 -14.17 -0.76
N GLU A 103 -17.35 -12.92 -1.13
CA GLU A 103 -18.42 -12.51 -2.05
C GLU A 103 -17.77 -12.10 -3.38
N LEU A 104 -18.12 -12.80 -4.45
CA LEU A 104 -17.56 -12.52 -5.77
C LEU A 104 -18.44 -11.52 -6.54
N THR A 105 -17.80 -10.55 -7.18
CA THR A 105 -18.46 -9.64 -8.12
C THR A 105 -17.94 -9.85 -9.55
N PRO A 106 -18.74 -9.60 -10.60
CA PRO A 106 -18.26 -9.69 -11.97
C PRO A 106 -17.10 -8.70 -12.21
N SER A 107 -15.99 -9.17 -12.78
CA SER A 107 -14.78 -8.35 -12.96
C SER A 107 -14.99 -7.16 -13.89
N GLU A 108 -15.83 -7.31 -14.91
CA GLU A 108 -16.19 -6.26 -15.86
C GLU A 108 -16.96 -5.10 -15.22
N ALA A 109 -17.60 -5.33 -14.07
CA ALA A 109 -18.31 -4.30 -13.32
C ALA A 109 -17.35 -3.39 -12.51
N GLY A 110 -16.07 -3.76 -12.46
CA GLY A 110 -15.01 -2.95 -11.87
C GLY A 110 -15.09 -2.84 -10.34
N TYR A 111 -14.23 -1.97 -9.80
CA TYR A 111 -14.07 -1.80 -8.35
C TYR A 111 -15.30 -1.16 -7.68
N THR A 112 -16.03 -0.29 -8.38
CA THR A 112 -17.25 0.34 -7.88
C THR A 112 -18.31 -0.69 -7.49
N ALA A 113 -18.51 -1.73 -8.31
CA ALA A 113 -19.47 -2.78 -8.00
C ALA A 113 -19.10 -3.58 -6.74
N ALA A 114 -17.81 -3.76 -6.47
CA ALA A 114 -17.34 -4.41 -5.24
C ALA A 114 -17.65 -3.55 -4.00
N ILE A 115 -17.52 -2.22 -4.11
CA ILE A 115 -17.90 -1.28 -3.03
C ILE A 115 -19.40 -1.34 -2.79
N GLU A 116 -20.22 -1.16 -3.84
CA GLU A 116 -21.69 -1.18 -3.72
C GLU A 116 -22.18 -2.49 -3.08
N LYS A 117 -21.56 -3.61 -3.45
CA LYS A 117 -21.88 -4.91 -2.86
C LYS A 117 -21.46 -5.01 -1.40
N ALA A 118 -20.30 -4.45 -1.00
CA ALA A 118 -19.89 -4.38 0.39
C ALA A 118 -20.84 -3.53 1.24
N GLU A 119 -21.35 -2.42 0.70
CA GLU A 119 -22.36 -1.57 1.35
C GLU A 119 -23.68 -2.32 1.53
N GLN A 120 -24.17 -3.02 0.51
CA GLN A 120 -25.36 -3.85 0.60
C GLN A 120 -25.22 -4.92 1.70
N LEU A 121 -24.04 -5.57 1.78
CA LEU A 121 -23.78 -6.58 2.80
C LEU A 121 -23.71 -5.99 4.21
N ARG A 122 -23.14 -4.79 4.36
CA ARG A 122 -23.14 -4.04 5.63
C ARG A 122 -24.57 -3.76 6.07
N ASP A 123 -25.40 -3.23 5.19
CA ASP A 123 -26.78 -2.83 5.51
C ASP A 123 -27.67 -4.04 5.80
N ALA A 124 -27.39 -5.18 5.17
CA ALA A 124 -28.11 -6.44 5.38
C ALA A 124 -27.62 -7.26 6.59
N THR A 125 -26.46 -6.94 7.18
CA THR A 125 -25.83 -7.74 8.24
C THR A 125 -25.79 -6.97 9.56
N PRO A 126 -26.65 -7.29 10.55
CA PRO A 126 -26.61 -6.65 11.85
C PRO A 126 -25.22 -6.74 12.51
N GLY A 127 -24.71 -5.61 13.00
CA GLY A 127 -23.38 -5.55 13.62
C GLY A 127 -22.21 -5.67 12.64
N ALA A 128 -22.45 -5.50 11.34
CA ALA A 128 -21.40 -5.39 10.34
C ALA A 128 -20.80 -3.98 10.28
N TRP A 129 -19.50 -3.93 10.06
CA TRP A 129 -18.73 -2.74 9.84
C TRP A 129 -17.95 -2.88 8.53
N PHE A 130 -18.19 -1.95 7.61
CA PHE A 130 -17.42 -1.85 6.38
C PHE A 130 -16.23 -0.92 6.63
N ALA A 131 -15.01 -1.42 6.40
CA ALA A 131 -13.80 -0.71 6.78
C ALA A 131 -13.44 0.48 5.88
N CYS A 132 -13.84 0.46 4.61
CA CYS A 132 -13.66 1.53 3.63
C CYS A 132 -12.22 2.08 3.58
N GLN A 133 -11.23 1.25 3.23
CA GLN A 133 -9.80 1.62 3.34
C GLN A 133 -9.40 2.93 2.62
N HIS A 134 -10.17 3.38 1.62
CA HIS A 134 -9.89 4.58 0.83
C HIS A 134 -10.36 5.88 1.49
N GLU A 135 -11.27 5.79 2.47
CA GLU A 135 -11.91 6.92 3.16
C GLU A 135 -11.59 6.92 4.66
N ASN A 136 -11.25 5.76 5.22
CA ASN A 136 -11.04 5.61 6.64
C ASN A 136 -9.77 6.32 7.13
N ALA A 137 -9.94 7.34 7.98
CA ALA A 137 -8.84 8.13 8.52
C ALA A 137 -7.82 7.29 9.33
N ASP A 138 -8.20 6.14 9.88
CA ASP A 138 -7.28 5.27 10.61
C ASP A 138 -6.21 4.65 9.68
N ASN A 139 -6.46 4.57 8.37
CA ASN A 139 -5.44 4.23 7.37
C ASN A 139 -4.31 5.27 7.36
N VAL A 140 -4.65 6.56 7.31
CA VAL A 140 -3.68 7.66 7.37
C VAL A 140 -2.99 7.67 8.74
N LEU A 141 -3.77 7.51 9.82
CA LEU A 141 -3.27 7.54 11.18
C LEU A 141 -2.23 6.45 11.44
N ALA A 142 -2.44 5.23 10.92
CA ALA A 142 -1.49 4.14 11.03
C ALA A 142 -0.10 4.55 10.57
N HIS A 143 -0.01 5.31 9.49
CA HIS A 143 1.25 5.75 8.91
C HIS A 143 1.82 7.00 9.58
N TYR A 144 0.96 7.91 10.03
CA TYR A 144 1.37 9.08 10.81
C TYR A 144 1.97 8.70 12.17
N GLU A 145 1.39 7.73 12.87
CA GLU A 145 1.84 7.30 14.19
C GLU A 145 2.95 6.25 14.16
N THR A 146 3.14 5.55 13.04
CA THR A 146 4.14 4.46 12.97
C THR A 146 5.13 4.63 11.83
N THR A 147 4.70 4.57 10.56
CA THR A 147 5.61 4.54 9.41
C THR A 147 6.51 5.77 9.33
N GLY A 148 5.96 6.98 9.51
CA GLY A 148 6.72 8.23 9.56
C GLY A 148 7.73 8.28 10.71
N PRO A 149 7.30 8.12 11.97
CA PRO A 149 8.20 8.10 13.13
C PRO A 149 9.29 7.04 13.04
N GLU A 150 8.97 5.84 12.56
CA GLU A 150 9.94 4.77 12.38
C GLU A 150 11.01 5.17 11.36
N LEU A 151 10.63 5.64 10.17
CA LEU A 151 11.58 6.11 9.17
C LEU A 151 12.49 7.23 9.70
N TRP A 152 11.88 8.22 10.35
CA TRP A 152 12.60 9.35 10.93
C TRP A 152 13.64 8.89 11.96
N ARG A 153 13.25 8.02 12.88
CA ARG A 153 14.14 7.43 13.89
C ARG A 153 15.23 6.58 13.25
N ASP A 154 14.87 5.65 12.38
CA ASP A 154 15.78 4.66 11.79
C ASP A 154 16.82 5.32 10.89
N LEU A 155 16.51 6.50 10.32
CA LEU A 155 17.43 7.30 9.51
C LEU A 155 18.04 8.49 10.27
N ALA A 156 17.90 8.51 11.60
CA ALA A 156 18.47 9.52 12.50
C ALA A 156 18.12 10.97 12.10
N GLY A 157 16.87 11.20 11.69
CA GLY A 157 16.36 12.51 11.28
C GLY A 157 16.92 13.04 9.96
N LYS A 158 17.64 12.21 9.20
CA LYS A 158 18.24 12.61 7.93
C LYS A 158 17.46 11.99 6.79
N ILE A 159 16.42 12.69 6.37
CA ILE A 159 15.59 12.38 5.21
C ILE A 159 15.43 13.69 4.46
N ASP A 160 15.71 13.68 3.16
CA ASP A 160 15.55 14.85 2.28
C ASP A 160 14.37 14.64 1.33
N THR A 161 14.04 13.38 1.04
CA THR A 161 12.96 13.03 0.12
C THR A 161 12.30 11.72 0.53
N LEU A 162 10.97 11.70 0.57
CA LEU A 162 10.16 10.49 0.62
C LEU A 162 9.64 10.20 -0.80
N VAL A 163 9.93 9.00 -1.33
CA VAL A 163 9.35 8.50 -2.59
C VAL A 163 8.37 7.39 -2.26
N CYS A 164 7.09 7.59 -2.55
CA CYS A 164 6.02 6.66 -2.16
C CYS A 164 5.06 6.37 -3.33
N GLY A 165 4.81 5.09 -3.58
CA GLY A 165 3.75 4.66 -4.49
C GLY A 165 2.37 4.94 -3.89
N VAL A 166 1.42 5.38 -4.70
CA VAL A 166 0.08 5.73 -4.24
C VAL A 166 -0.95 4.67 -4.65
N GLY A 167 -1.50 3.98 -3.65
CA GLY A 167 -2.69 3.14 -3.76
C GLY A 167 -3.88 3.83 -3.10
N THR A 168 -4.12 3.51 -1.82
CA THR A 168 -5.14 4.18 -1.01
C THR A 168 -4.76 5.62 -0.66
N GLY A 169 -3.47 5.99 -0.66
CA GLY A 169 -3.00 7.32 -0.25
C GLY A 169 -2.62 7.43 1.22
N GLY A 170 -3.09 6.54 2.08
CA GLY A 170 -2.80 6.65 3.52
C GLY A 170 -1.32 6.64 3.87
N THR A 171 -0.48 5.87 3.16
CA THR A 171 0.97 5.85 3.40
C THR A 171 1.63 7.18 3.09
N ILE A 172 1.37 7.76 1.91
CA ILE A 172 1.98 9.03 1.51
C ILE A 172 1.47 10.18 2.37
N SER A 173 0.16 10.19 2.70
CA SER A 173 -0.45 11.22 3.54
C SER A 173 0.06 11.17 4.97
N GLY A 174 -0.02 9.99 5.62
CA GLY A 174 0.36 9.86 7.03
C GLY A 174 1.86 10.02 7.26
N THR A 175 2.67 9.32 6.46
CA THR A 175 4.14 9.42 6.54
C THR A 175 4.60 10.81 6.14
N GLY A 176 4.08 11.35 5.03
CA GLY A 176 4.46 12.66 4.51
C GLY A 176 4.10 13.79 5.48
N LYS A 177 2.92 13.75 6.10
CA LYS A 177 2.50 14.71 7.12
C LYS A 177 3.46 14.70 8.30
N TYR A 178 3.72 13.52 8.88
CA TYR A 178 4.64 13.41 10.01
C TYR A 178 6.02 13.95 9.66
N LEU A 179 6.57 13.57 8.49
CA LEU A 179 7.89 14.01 8.07
C LEU A 179 7.95 15.53 7.85
N LYS A 180 6.94 16.14 7.21
CA LYS A 180 6.90 17.60 7.03
C LYS A 180 6.75 18.36 8.36
N GLU A 181 6.12 17.78 9.37
CA GLU A 181 6.11 18.35 10.73
C GLU A 181 7.48 18.29 11.41
N GLN A 182 8.33 17.31 11.06
CA GLN A 182 9.71 17.25 11.56
C GLN A 182 10.64 18.21 10.80
N ASN A 183 10.48 18.27 9.48
CA ASN A 183 11.21 19.18 8.61
C ASN A 183 10.36 19.52 7.38
N PRO A 184 9.88 20.78 7.24
CA PRO A 184 9.00 21.18 6.13
C PRO A 184 9.70 21.15 4.77
N ASP A 185 11.04 21.15 4.73
CA ASP A 185 11.84 21.10 3.50
C ASP A 185 11.91 19.69 2.87
N ILE A 186 11.42 18.66 3.58
CA ILE A 186 11.38 17.30 3.04
C ILE A 186 10.43 17.26 1.85
N LYS A 187 10.97 16.80 0.72
CA LYS A 187 10.20 16.58 -0.51
C LYS A 187 9.41 15.28 -0.45
N ILE A 188 8.14 15.33 -0.80
CA ILE A 188 7.26 14.16 -0.89
C ILE A 188 6.94 13.94 -2.37
N VAL A 189 7.42 12.81 -2.89
CA VAL A 189 7.26 12.40 -4.28
C VAL A 189 6.28 11.25 -4.36
N ALA A 190 5.16 11.47 -5.05
CA ALA A 190 4.18 10.43 -5.36
C ALA A 190 4.60 9.65 -6.61
N VAL A 191 4.43 8.33 -6.59
CA VAL A 191 4.62 7.45 -7.75
C VAL A 191 3.30 6.84 -8.13
N GLU A 192 2.92 6.99 -9.40
CA GLU A 192 1.70 6.40 -9.97
C GLU A 192 1.96 5.75 -11.33
N PRO A 193 1.10 4.81 -11.78
CA PRO A 193 1.26 4.18 -13.08
C PRO A 193 1.00 5.16 -14.23
N GLU A 194 1.85 5.16 -15.26
CA GLU A 194 1.67 6.01 -16.45
C GLU A 194 0.31 5.76 -17.13
N ARG A 195 -0.12 4.49 -17.18
CA ARG A 195 -1.39 4.08 -17.79
C ARG A 195 -2.63 4.39 -16.94
N SER A 196 -2.46 4.98 -15.75
CA SER A 196 -3.54 5.38 -14.85
C SER A 196 -3.12 6.54 -13.96
N ALA A 197 -2.62 7.61 -14.57
CA ALA A 197 -2.01 8.75 -13.89
C ALA A 197 -3.05 9.75 -13.34
N VAL A 198 -3.92 9.28 -12.45
CA VAL A 198 -5.07 10.03 -11.90
C VAL A 198 -4.66 11.19 -11.00
N LEU A 199 -3.54 11.09 -10.28
CA LEU A 199 -3.01 12.22 -9.49
C LEU A 199 -2.47 13.32 -10.41
N SER A 200 -1.92 12.94 -11.57
CA SER A 200 -1.51 13.89 -12.62
C SER A 200 -2.68 14.49 -13.41
N GLY A 201 -3.93 14.12 -13.08
CA GLY A 201 -5.14 14.63 -13.74
C GLY A 201 -5.52 13.89 -15.03
N ASN A 202 -4.89 12.76 -15.34
CA ASN A 202 -5.28 11.90 -16.46
C ASN A 202 -6.40 10.93 -16.06
N PRO A 203 -7.15 10.36 -17.03
CA PRO A 203 -8.14 9.33 -16.75
C PRO A 203 -7.52 8.09 -16.10
N GLY A 204 -8.32 7.38 -15.30
CA GLY A 204 -7.98 6.05 -14.80
C GLY A 204 -7.84 5.02 -15.91
N GLY A 205 -7.05 3.99 -15.68
CA GLY A 205 -6.79 2.97 -16.69
C GLY A 205 -6.20 1.68 -16.15
N ILE A 206 -6.03 0.69 -17.04
CA ILE A 206 -5.52 -0.62 -16.68
C ILE A 206 -3.99 -0.61 -16.77
N HIS A 207 -3.34 -1.02 -15.68
CA HIS A 207 -1.89 -1.12 -15.55
C HIS A 207 -1.50 -2.44 -14.86
N ARG A 208 -0.21 -2.77 -14.90
CA ARG A 208 0.35 -4.05 -14.39
C ARG A 208 1.20 -3.87 -13.14
N ILE A 209 0.85 -2.90 -12.29
CA ILE A 209 1.58 -2.58 -11.04
C ILE A 209 0.65 -2.78 -9.84
N PRO A 210 0.45 -4.04 -9.37
CA PRO A 210 -0.44 -4.31 -8.26
C PRO A 210 -0.13 -3.47 -7.01
N GLY A 211 -1.20 -2.94 -6.40
CA GLY A 211 -1.12 -2.16 -5.17
C GLY A 211 -1.08 -0.63 -5.37
N LEU A 212 -0.85 -0.16 -6.60
CA LEU A 212 -1.05 1.25 -6.96
C LEU A 212 -2.48 1.48 -7.48
N ASN A 213 -2.93 2.73 -7.46
CA ASN A 213 -4.28 3.10 -7.84
C ASN A 213 -4.50 3.02 -9.36
N GLY A 214 -5.68 2.54 -9.77
CA GLY A 214 -6.04 2.31 -11.17
C GLY A 214 -7.25 3.11 -11.68
N GLY A 215 -7.85 3.99 -10.87
CA GLY A 215 -9.14 4.57 -11.27
C GLY A 215 -9.60 5.88 -10.65
N PHE A 216 -9.13 6.24 -9.46
CA PHE A 216 -9.65 7.41 -8.74
C PHE A 216 -8.64 7.94 -7.73
N VAL A 217 -8.81 9.16 -7.25
CA VAL A 217 -8.03 9.66 -6.10
C VAL A 217 -8.83 9.38 -4.83
N ALA A 218 -8.26 8.58 -3.94
CA ALA A 218 -8.90 8.22 -2.68
C ALA A 218 -8.90 9.41 -1.70
N GLU A 219 -9.94 9.52 -0.86
CA GLU A 219 -10.07 10.61 0.13
C GLU A 219 -8.92 10.64 1.15
N THR A 220 -8.33 9.49 1.43
CA THR A 220 -7.13 9.37 2.29
C THR A 220 -5.85 9.88 1.61
N THR A 221 -5.90 10.41 0.38
CA THR A 221 -4.79 11.04 -0.33
C THR A 221 -4.80 12.56 -0.14
N ASP A 222 -3.94 13.08 0.73
CA ASP A 222 -3.75 14.53 0.88
C ASP A 222 -2.76 15.05 -0.17
N ARG A 223 -3.31 15.62 -1.25
CA ARG A 223 -2.55 16.15 -2.38
C ARG A 223 -1.73 17.38 -2.00
N THR A 224 -2.08 18.08 -0.93
CA THR A 224 -1.38 19.31 -0.52
C THR A 224 0.02 19.03 0.03
N LEU A 225 0.28 17.78 0.43
CA LEU A 225 1.59 17.33 0.91
C LEU A 225 2.55 16.92 -0.21
N ILE A 226 2.06 16.72 -1.44
CA ILE A 226 2.83 16.15 -2.56
C ILE A 226 3.54 17.26 -3.33
N ASP A 227 4.87 17.23 -3.33
CA ASP A 227 5.71 18.22 -4.02
C ASP A 227 5.94 17.86 -5.49
N GLU A 228 5.97 16.57 -5.83
CA GLU A 228 6.17 16.06 -7.20
C GLU A 228 5.38 14.76 -7.39
N ILE A 229 4.83 14.58 -8.60
CA ILE A 229 4.21 13.33 -9.03
C ILE A 229 5.04 12.80 -10.20
N ILE A 230 5.54 11.58 -10.09
CA ILE A 230 6.28 10.90 -11.16
C ILE A 230 5.50 9.67 -11.60
N THR A 231 5.22 9.59 -12.89
CA THR A 231 4.63 8.41 -13.50
C THR A 231 5.69 7.34 -13.77
N VAL A 232 5.27 6.08 -13.79
CA VAL A 232 6.15 4.95 -14.13
C VAL A 232 5.44 4.00 -15.10
N ALA A 233 6.16 3.58 -16.14
CA ALA A 233 5.69 2.56 -17.06
C ALA A 233 5.65 1.19 -16.39
N ASP A 234 4.76 0.31 -16.88
CA ASP A 234 4.66 -1.06 -16.38
C ASP A 234 6.02 -1.77 -16.51
N GLU A 235 6.61 -1.72 -17.71
CA GLU A 235 7.85 -2.40 -18.07
C GLU A 235 9.03 -1.99 -17.17
N ASP A 236 9.09 -0.71 -16.81
CA ASP A 236 10.13 -0.16 -15.93
C ASP A 236 9.99 -0.64 -14.49
N ALA A 237 8.76 -0.69 -13.97
CA ALA A 237 8.48 -1.23 -12.64
C ALA A 237 8.86 -2.72 -12.56
N TRP A 238 8.48 -3.50 -13.58
CA TRP A 238 8.81 -4.91 -13.69
C TRP A 238 10.31 -5.18 -13.82
N ALA A 239 10.99 -4.46 -14.71
CA ALA A 239 12.42 -4.58 -14.91
C ALA A 239 13.20 -4.25 -13.63
N MET A 240 12.78 -3.21 -12.90
CA MET A 240 13.39 -2.84 -11.63
C MET A 240 13.11 -3.87 -10.53
N ALA A 241 11.89 -4.40 -10.43
CA ALA A 241 11.57 -5.48 -9.49
C ALA A 241 12.44 -6.72 -9.71
N LYS A 242 12.66 -7.10 -10.98
CA LYS A 242 13.58 -8.18 -11.34
C LYS A 242 15.03 -7.86 -10.95
N LYS A 243 15.49 -6.63 -11.16
CA LYS A 243 16.83 -6.18 -10.77
C LYS A 243 17.04 -6.25 -9.25
N LEU A 244 16.04 -5.82 -8.47
CA LEU A 244 16.05 -5.94 -7.00
C LEU A 244 16.12 -7.41 -6.56
N ALA A 245 15.35 -8.29 -7.19
CA ALA A 245 15.37 -9.72 -6.89
C ALA A 245 16.75 -10.34 -7.16
N SER A 246 17.38 -10.01 -8.29
CA SER A 246 18.75 -10.45 -8.61
C SER A 246 19.79 -9.93 -7.61
N ALA A 247 19.51 -8.81 -6.93
CA ALA A 247 20.34 -8.27 -5.86
C ALA A 247 19.98 -8.83 -4.46
N GLY A 248 19.16 -9.87 -4.39
CA GLY A 248 18.75 -10.52 -3.13
C GLY A 248 17.58 -9.85 -2.41
N ILE A 249 16.93 -8.86 -3.03
CA ILE A 249 15.80 -8.13 -2.46
C ILE A 249 14.52 -8.54 -3.19
N PHE A 250 13.93 -9.67 -2.78
CA PHE A 250 12.68 -10.15 -3.37
C PHE A 250 11.47 -9.41 -2.78
N VAL A 251 10.80 -8.60 -3.61
CA VAL A 251 9.71 -7.68 -3.26
C VAL A 251 8.70 -7.56 -4.42
N GLY A 252 7.51 -7.02 -4.17
CA GLY A 252 6.48 -6.84 -5.19
C GLY A 252 6.78 -5.78 -6.25
N ILE A 253 5.98 -5.78 -7.33
CA ILE A 253 6.19 -4.91 -8.51
C ILE A 253 6.05 -3.42 -8.18
N SER A 254 5.17 -3.05 -7.24
CA SER A 254 5.05 -1.67 -6.75
C SER A 254 6.33 -1.17 -6.04
N SER A 255 7.13 -2.09 -5.46
CA SER A 255 8.47 -1.76 -4.95
C SER A 255 9.44 -1.45 -6.09
N GLY A 256 9.33 -2.17 -7.21
CA GLY A 256 10.09 -1.90 -8.43
C GLY A 256 9.77 -0.52 -9.01
N ALA A 257 8.49 -0.15 -9.07
CA ALA A 257 8.03 1.18 -9.48
C ALA A 257 8.71 2.31 -8.68
N VAL A 258 8.64 2.27 -7.34
CA VAL A 258 9.24 3.33 -6.52
C VAL A 258 10.76 3.31 -6.56
N ALA A 259 11.40 2.13 -6.67
CA ALA A 259 12.84 2.02 -6.82
C ALA A 259 13.34 2.59 -8.16
N HIS A 260 12.56 2.41 -9.24
CA HIS A 260 12.84 3.03 -10.53
C HIS A 260 12.84 4.56 -10.42
N VAL A 261 11.83 5.12 -9.77
CA VAL A 261 11.76 6.58 -9.53
C VAL A 261 12.91 7.06 -8.64
N CYS A 262 13.24 6.33 -7.56
CA CYS A 262 14.40 6.66 -6.72
C CYS A 262 15.70 6.71 -7.54
N ARG A 263 15.90 5.75 -8.46
CA ARG A 263 17.04 5.74 -9.38
C ARG A 263 17.05 6.97 -10.29
N ALA A 264 15.90 7.30 -10.88
CA ALA A 264 15.80 8.46 -11.77
C ALA A 264 16.07 9.79 -11.02
N ILE A 265 15.62 9.92 -9.77
CA ILE A 265 15.94 11.08 -8.92
C ILE A 265 17.43 11.12 -8.61
N ARG A 266 18.02 9.98 -8.22
CA ARG A 266 19.45 9.91 -7.89
C ARG A 266 20.34 10.26 -9.08
N GLN A 267 19.97 9.84 -10.29
CA GLN A 267 20.71 10.15 -11.52
C GLN A 267 20.57 11.61 -11.98
N ARG A 268 19.48 12.29 -11.61
CA ARG A 268 19.26 13.72 -11.89
C ARG A 268 19.97 14.65 -10.90
N SER A 269 20.29 14.16 -9.70
CA SER A 269 20.96 14.96 -8.67
C SER A 269 22.39 15.29 -9.08
N THR A 270 22.69 16.59 -9.26
CA THR A 270 24.01 17.10 -9.64
C THR A 270 25.04 17.01 -8.51
N SER A 271 24.59 17.06 -7.25
CA SER A 271 25.47 16.90 -6.08
C SER A 271 25.54 15.45 -5.58
N GLY A 272 24.58 14.59 -5.95
CA GLY A 272 24.42 13.26 -5.38
C GLY A 272 24.04 13.28 -3.89
N GLU A 273 23.81 14.45 -3.32
CA GLU A 273 23.50 14.66 -1.91
C GLU A 273 22.02 14.37 -1.62
N GLY A 274 21.72 14.18 -0.33
CA GLY A 274 20.36 13.93 0.17
C GLY A 274 20.00 12.45 0.30
N ARG A 275 19.36 12.08 1.40
CA ARG A 275 18.85 10.74 1.69
C ARG A 275 17.43 10.60 1.18
N ILE A 276 17.23 9.59 0.33
CA ILE A 276 15.91 9.20 -0.16
C ILE A 276 15.39 8.07 0.72
N ALA A 277 14.23 8.26 1.33
CA ALA A 277 13.46 7.20 1.96
C ALA A 277 12.37 6.71 0.98
N THR A 278 12.14 5.40 0.92
CA THR A 278 11.07 4.80 0.13
C THR A 278 10.44 3.62 0.86
N ILE A 279 9.30 3.13 0.35
CA ILE A 279 8.51 2.07 0.96
C ILE A 279 8.43 0.87 0.00
N PHE A 280 8.85 -0.30 0.45
CA PHE A 280 8.67 -1.56 -0.26
C PHE A 280 7.48 -2.31 0.34
N PRO A 281 6.28 -2.27 -0.27
CA PRO A 281 5.04 -2.57 0.42
C PRO A 281 4.84 -4.03 0.81
N ASP A 282 5.46 -4.98 0.11
CA ASP A 282 5.19 -6.41 0.28
C ASP A 282 6.26 -7.33 -0.33
N SER A 283 6.09 -8.63 -0.10
CA SER A 283 6.95 -9.70 -0.62
C SER A 283 6.65 -10.00 -2.09
N GLY A 284 7.70 -10.32 -2.86
CA GLY A 284 7.58 -10.81 -4.23
C GLY A 284 6.87 -12.17 -4.35
N GLU A 285 6.89 -12.97 -3.28
CA GLU A 285 6.24 -14.30 -3.23
C GLU A 285 4.73 -14.24 -3.51
N ARG A 286 4.09 -13.09 -3.25
CA ARG A 286 2.66 -12.89 -3.50
C ARG A 286 2.29 -12.83 -4.98
N TYR A 287 3.29 -12.70 -5.85
CA TYR A 287 3.11 -12.41 -7.27
C TYR A 287 3.68 -13.50 -8.17
N VAL A 288 4.00 -14.68 -7.63
CA VAL A 288 4.64 -15.77 -8.38
C VAL A 288 3.86 -16.17 -9.63
N SER A 289 2.52 -16.17 -9.58
CA SER A 289 1.66 -16.43 -10.74
C SER A 289 1.74 -15.36 -11.83
N LEU A 290 2.18 -14.15 -11.48
CA LEU A 290 2.41 -13.05 -12.42
C LEU A 290 3.85 -13.03 -12.95
N LEU A 291 4.81 -13.70 -12.29
CA LEU A 291 6.21 -13.73 -12.73
C LEU A 291 6.41 -14.57 -14.00
N SER A 292 5.47 -15.48 -14.30
CA SER A 292 5.48 -16.33 -15.49
C SER A 292 4.66 -15.77 -16.67
N ALA A 293 4.04 -14.59 -16.51
CA ALA A 293 3.11 -13.98 -17.47
C ALA A 293 3.72 -12.77 -18.18
#